data_AF-I2H927-F1
#
_entry.id   AF-I2H927-F1
#
_cell.length_a   1.000
_cell.length_b   1.000
_cell.length_c   1.000
_cell.angle_alpha   90.00
_cell.angle_beta   90.00
_cell.angle_gamma   90.00
#
_symmetry.space_group_name_H-M   'P 1'
#
loop_
_entity.id
_entity.type
_entity.pdbx_description
1 polymer ?
#
loop_
_entity_poly.entity_id
_entity_poly.type
_entity_poly.pdbx_seq_one_letter_code
_entity_poly.pdbx_strand_id
1 'polypeptide(L)'
;MSTLLYSQHPSSNNSSASFLNSAPVEISTVKGYQDFLNARKTPTNTIFSDDKTSAYVLASDVVIATVRGRAMEHLLAMAGETD
;
A
#
# COMPACT_ATOMS: atom_id res chain seq x y z
N MET A 1 60.02 3.96 10.62
CA MET A 1 59.69 3.71 9.20
C MET A 1 58.19 3.55 9.09
N SER A 2 57.59 4.35 8.21
CA SER A 2 56.17 4.50 7.85
C SER A 2 55.46 3.15 7.67
N THR A 3 54.14 2.99 7.90
CA THR A 3 53.11 3.51 7.00
C THR A 3 51.72 3.49 7.66
N LEU A 4 51.13 4.68 7.77
CA LEU A 4 49.71 5.02 7.58
C LEU A 4 48.69 3.86 7.66
N LEU A 5 48.09 3.62 8.84
CA LEU A 5 46.79 2.95 8.88
C LEU A 5 45.72 3.99 8.52
N TYR A 6 45.32 3.86 7.26
CA TYR A 6 44.21 4.48 6.56
C TYR A 6 42.98 4.70 7.46
N SER A 7 42.54 5.96 7.52
CA SER A 7 41.25 6.38 8.07
C SER A 7 40.13 5.72 7.27
N GLN A 8 39.62 4.58 7.73
CA GLN A 8 38.35 4.05 7.26
C GLN A 8 37.24 4.96 7.80
N HIS A 9 36.97 6.00 7.02
CA HIS A 9 35.66 6.60 6.86
C HIS A 9 34.61 5.50 7.11
N PRO A 10 33.72 5.61 8.13
CA PRO A 10 32.58 4.72 8.20
C PRO A 10 31.71 5.09 7.01
N SER A 11 32.00 4.44 5.88
CA SER A 11 31.18 4.46 4.68
C SER A 11 29.78 4.21 5.19
N SER A 12 28.97 5.26 5.11
CA SER A 12 27.59 5.24 5.50
C SER A 12 26.95 4.18 4.63
N ASN A 13 26.88 2.95 5.14
CA ASN A 13 26.25 1.84 4.46
C ASN A 13 24.77 2.16 4.50
N ASN A 14 24.37 2.91 3.48
CA ASN A 14 23.08 3.52 3.24
C ASN A 14 22.07 2.42 2.85
N SER A 15 21.96 1.39 3.70
CA SER A 15 21.07 0.24 3.53
C SER A 15 19.64 0.55 3.98
N SER A 16 19.20 1.79 3.75
CA SER A 16 17.80 2.23 3.97
C SER A 16 17.03 2.35 2.66
N ALA A 17 17.69 2.16 1.50
CA ALA A 17 17.14 2.58 0.21
C ALA A 17 16.35 1.51 -0.56
N SER A 18 16.07 0.33 0.01
CA SER A 18 15.36 -0.76 -0.72
C SER A 18 14.13 -1.33 -0.01
N PHE A 19 13.78 -0.87 1.20
CA PHE A 19 12.58 -1.34 1.92
C PHE A 19 11.31 -0.50 1.65
N LEU A 20 11.37 0.46 0.73
CA LEU A 20 10.22 1.24 0.27
C LEU A 20 9.93 0.97 -1.20
N ASN A 21 10.14 -0.26 -1.66
CA ASN A 21 9.48 -0.73 -2.89
C ASN A 21 8.00 -0.88 -2.56
N SER A 22 7.32 0.27 -2.58
CA SER A 22 5.96 0.57 -2.13
C SER A 22 5.09 -0.65 -1.89
N ALA A 23 5.04 -1.12 -0.64
CA ALA A 23 3.98 -2.03 -0.23
C ALA A 23 2.64 -1.34 -0.52
N PRO A 24 1.67 -2.04 -1.14
CA PRO A 24 0.35 -1.49 -1.40
C PRO A 24 -0.25 -0.98 -0.09
N VAL A 25 -0.86 0.21 -0.12
CA VAL A 25 -1.41 0.84 1.07
C VAL A 25 -2.51 -0.05 1.63
N GLU A 26 -2.37 -0.51 2.88
CA GLU A 26 -3.43 -1.28 3.54
C GLU A 26 -4.48 -0.34 4.13
N ILE A 27 -5.71 -0.44 3.64
CA ILE A 27 -6.84 0.37 4.06
C ILE A 27 -7.80 -0.50 4.86
N SER A 28 -7.76 -0.37 6.18
CA SER A 28 -8.59 -1.15 7.10
C SER A 28 -9.84 -0.41 7.58
N THR A 29 -9.94 0.90 7.30
CA THR A 29 -11.04 1.76 7.77
C THR A 29 -11.83 2.38 6.61
N VAL A 30 -13.15 2.49 6.77
CA VAL A 30 -14.04 3.09 5.76
C VAL A 30 -13.64 4.53 5.45
N LYS A 31 -13.31 5.30 6.50
CA LYS A 31 -12.85 6.68 6.36
C LYS A 31 -11.55 6.75 5.56
N GLY A 32 -10.59 5.85 5.81
CA GLY A 32 -9.35 5.79 5.06
C GLY A 32 -9.57 5.46 3.59
N TYR A 33 -10.51 4.57 3.28
CA TYR A 33 -10.88 4.25 1.89
C TYR A 33 -11.49 5.45 1.18
N GLN A 34 -12.42 6.14 1.84
CA GLN A 34 -13.07 7.30 1.27
C GLN A 34 -12.11 8.48 1.11
N ASP A 35 -11.22 8.71 2.08
CA ASP A 35 -10.15 9.71 1.98
C ASP A 35 -9.18 9.38 0.84
N PHE A 36 -8.81 8.11 0.69
CA PHE A 36 -7.95 7.62 -0.39
C PHE A 36 -8.56 7.81 -1.78
N LEU A 37 -9.86 7.58 -1.91
CA LEU A 37 -10.60 7.86 -3.15
C LEU A 37 -10.69 9.36 -3.42
N ASN A 38 -11.03 10.18 -2.41
CA ASN A 38 -11.16 11.62 -2.55
C ASN A 38 -9.82 12.32 -2.86
N ALA A 39 -8.72 11.82 -2.29
CA ALA A 39 -7.37 12.31 -2.56
C ALA A 39 -6.94 12.05 -4.02
N ARG A 40 -7.59 11.09 -4.70
CA ARG A 40 -7.26 10.71 -6.07
C ARG A 40 -8.19 11.40 -7.06
N LYS A 41 -7.57 12.01 -8.08
CA LYS A 41 -8.28 12.58 -9.23
C LYS A 41 -8.44 11.60 -10.39
N THR A 42 -7.77 10.45 -10.31
CA THR A 42 -7.82 9.41 -11.35
C THR A 42 -8.93 8.41 -11.06
N PRO A 43 -9.59 7.89 -12.12
CA PRO A 43 -10.54 6.81 -11.95
C PRO A 43 -9.82 5.60 -11.33
N THR A 44 -10.41 5.08 -10.27
CA THR A 44 -9.93 3.88 -9.59
C THR A 44 -10.99 2.80 -9.75
N ASN A 45 -10.53 1.56 -9.85
CA ASN A 45 -11.41 0.40 -9.88
C ASN A 45 -11.14 -0.44 -8.63
N THR A 46 -12.19 -0.94 -8.00
CA THR A 46 -12.05 -1.79 -6.81
C THR A 46 -12.51 -3.18 -7.16
N ILE A 47 -11.60 -4.14 -7.07
CA ILE A 47 -11.89 -5.55 -7.29
C ILE A 47 -11.89 -6.28 -5.96
N PHE A 48 -12.85 -7.18 -5.78
CA PHE A 48 -12.86 -8.07 -4.63
C PHE A 48 -12.01 -9.30 -4.93
N SER A 49 -11.30 -9.81 -3.94
CA SER A 49 -10.67 -11.12 -4.03
C SER A 49 -11.76 -12.19 -4.10
N ASP A 50 -11.47 -13.31 -4.78
CA ASP A 50 -12.41 -14.44 -4.95
C ASP A 50 -12.95 -14.97 -3.62
N ASP A 51 -12.07 -15.04 -2.62
CA ASP A 51 -12.36 -15.46 -1.25
C ASP A 51 -13.13 -14.40 -0.42
N LYS A 52 -13.42 -13.22 -0.99
CA LYS A 52 -14.07 -12.06 -0.34
C LYS A 52 -13.45 -11.63 0.99
N THR A 53 -12.19 -11.99 1.24
CA THR A 53 -11.45 -11.61 2.44
C THR A 53 -10.68 -10.30 2.28
N SER A 54 -10.51 -9.82 1.06
CA SER A 54 -9.80 -8.57 0.75
C SER A 54 -10.33 -7.98 -0.55
N ALA A 55 -10.17 -6.67 -0.73
CA ALA A 55 -10.37 -6.00 -2.01
C ALA A 55 -9.10 -5.26 -2.40
N TYR A 56 -8.90 -5.05 -3.70
CA TYR A 56 -7.76 -4.36 -4.25
C TYR A 56 -8.24 -3.15 -5.02
N VAL A 57 -7.66 -1.99 -4.75
CA VAL A 57 -7.90 -0.78 -5.52
C VAL A 57 -6.83 -0.71 -6.61
N LEU A 58 -7.27 -0.61 -7.85
CA LEU A 58 -6.45 -0.43 -9.03
C LEU A 58 -6.57 1.01 -9.53
N ALA A 59 -5.44 1.58 -9.91
CA ALA A 59 -5.38 2.79 -10.73
C ALA A 59 -4.54 2.49 -11.96
N SER A 60 -5.10 2.74 -13.14
CA SER A 60 -4.41 2.46 -14.42
C SER A 60 -3.79 1.06 -14.47
N ASP A 61 -4.59 0.04 -14.09
CA ASP A 61 -4.20 -1.38 -14.08
C ASP A 61 -3.15 -1.79 -13.01
N VAL A 62 -2.73 -0.87 -12.14
CA VAL A 62 -1.78 -1.15 -11.06
C VAL A 62 -2.50 -1.20 -9.71
N VAL A 63 -2.24 -2.24 -8.92
CA VAL A 63 -2.72 -2.34 -7.54
C VAL A 63 -2.00 -1.31 -6.68
N ILE A 64 -2.77 -0.37 -6.15
CA ILE A 64 -2.27 0.78 -5.37
C ILE A 64 -2.64 0.69 -3.88
N ALA A 65 -3.68 -0.08 -3.56
CA ALA A 65 -4.10 -0.30 -2.18
C ALA A 65 -4.81 -1.65 -2.03
N THR A 66 -4.69 -2.22 -0.84
CA THR A 66 -5.41 -3.42 -0.42
C THR A 66 -6.38 -3.02 0.68
N VAL A 67 -7.66 -3.22 0.46
CA VAL A 67 -8.74 -2.94 1.40
C VAL A 67 -9.06 -4.21 2.18
N ARG A 68 -9.09 -4.10 3.51
CA ARG A 68 -9.34 -5.21 4.44
C ARG A 68 -10.24 -4.78 5.60
N GLY A 69 -10.72 -5.76 6.38
CA GLY A 69 -11.47 -5.52 7.62
C GLY A 69 -12.73 -4.67 7.43
N ARG A 70 -12.88 -3.61 8.23
CA ARG A 70 -14.11 -2.79 8.29
C ARG A 70 -14.40 -2.07 6.97
N ALA A 71 -13.35 -1.68 6.24
CA ALA A 71 -13.50 -1.09 4.92
C ALA A 71 -14.06 -2.11 3.90
N MET A 72 -13.63 -3.37 3.97
CA MET A 72 -14.13 -4.46 3.13
C MET A 72 -15.60 -4.75 3.40
N GLU A 73 -15.99 -4.88 4.68
CA GLU A 73 -17.39 -5.09 5.08
C GLU A 73 -18.31 -3.99 4.52
N HIS A 74 -17.85 -2.74 4.56
CA HIS A 74 -18.59 -1.61 4.00
C HIS A 74 -18.69 -1.65 2.47
N LEU A 75 -17.62 -2.08 1.78
CA LEU A 75 -17.63 -2.24 0.33
C LEU A 75 -18.60 -3.35 -0.11
N LEU A 76 -18.62 -4.48 0.61
CA LEU A 76 -19.56 -5.58 0.38
C LEU A 76 -21.02 -5.15 0.60
N ALA A 77 -21.27 -4.38 1.66
CA ALA A 77 -22.60 -3.80 1.93
C ALA A 77 -23.05 -2.83 0.82
N MET A 78 -22.14 -2.01 0.28
CA MET A 78 -22.44 -1.12 -0.85
C MET A 78 -22.65 -1.87 -2.17
N ALA A 79 -21.93 -2.98 -2.38
CA ALA A 79 -22.06 -3.82 -3.56
C ALA A 79 -23.39 -4.60 -3.61
N GLY A 80 -24.18 -4.57 -2.53
CA GLY A 80 -25.44 -5.32 -2.44
C GLY A 80 -25.24 -6.82 -2.31
N GLU A 81 -24.06 -7.28 -1.87
CA GLU A 81 -23.77 -8.69 -1.58
C GLU A 81 -24.23 -9.12 -0.18
N THR A 82 -25.09 -8.33 0.45
CA THR A 82 -25.89 -8.74 1.61
C THR A 82 -27.25 -9.22 1.12
N ASP A 83 -27.36 -10.53 0.90
CA ASP A 83 -28.64 -11.26 0.99
C ASP A 83 -28.90 -11.62 2.45
#